data_AF-A0A9P9IDF9-F1
#
_entry.id   AF-A0A9P9IDF9-F1
#
_cell.length_a   1.000
_cell.length_b   1.000
_cell.length_c   1.000
_cell.angle_alpha   90.00
_cell.angle_beta   90.00
_cell.angle_gamma   90.00
#
_symmetry.space_group_name_H-M   'P 1'
#
loop_
_entity.id
_entity.type
_entity.pdbx_description
1 polymer ?
#
loop_
_entity_poly.entity_id
_entity_poly.type
_entity_poly.pdbx_seq_one_letter_code
_entity_poly.pdbx_strand_id
1 'polypeptide(L)'
;TPFWQLADKDRHPIALSICIESRIHTLRSFYLLRHHKQPSWSFYLNPSRDVPWTSNDFWEFNENYMNITNLWLSYGRQLAQMKKLVLGMDAWHELENLEVFRLFGGIEIIQILLCDSLAPAEVLELQERIKFQLRNDDRFCSRVQLVDRAYKVRGEVK
;
A
#
# COMPACT_ATOMS: atom_id res chain seq x y z
N THR A 1 -0.75 2.27 -19.71
CA THR A 1 -0.75 1.08 -18.85
C THR A 1 -0.08 1.47 -17.54
N PRO A 2 -0.80 1.65 -16.43
CA PRO A 2 -0.14 1.80 -15.14
C PRO A 2 0.19 0.40 -14.64
N PHE A 3 1.48 0.10 -14.56
CA PHE A 3 1.98 -1.11 -13.95
C PHE A 3 2.80 -0.69 -12.74
N TRP A 4 2.57 -1.38 -11.63
CA TRP A 4 3.34 -1.14 -10.44
C TRP A 4 4.69 -1.82 -10.58
N GLN A 5 5.71 -0.99 -10.70
CA GLN A 5 7.07 -1.39 -10.98
C GLN A 5 7.98 -0.55 -10.08
N LEU A 6 8.88 -1.20 -9.35
CA LEU A 6 10.02 -0.51 -8.75
C LEU A 6 11.01 -0.13 -9.85
N ALA A 7 11.68 1.01 -9.68
CA ALA A 7 12.81 1.39 -10.53
C ALA A 7 13.82 0.24 -10.58
N ASP A 8 14.49 0.03 -11.72
CA ASP A 8 15.36 -1.14 -11.95
C ASP A 8 16.36 -1.37 -10.79
N LYS A 9 16.94 -0.29 -10.28
CA LYS A 9 17.90 -0.30 -9.16
C LYS A 9 17.32 -0.78 -7.82
N ASP A 10 16.01 -0.67 -7.63
CA ASP A 10 15.32 -0.93 -6.36
C ASP A 10 14.58 -2.28 -6.36
N ARG A 11 14.52 -2.99 -7.50
CA ARG A 11 13.81 -4.28 -7.63
C ARG A 11 14.49 -5.43 -6.89
N HIS A 12 15.81 -5.37 -6.76
CA HIS A 12 16.63 -6.44 -6.23
C HIS A 12 17.49 -5.93 -5.06
N PRO A 13 17.27 -6.42 -3.83
CA PRO A 13 18.12 -6.10 -2.71
C PRO A 13 19.56 -6.48 -3.04
N ILE A 14 20.48 -5.51 -2.96
CA ILE A 14 21.92 -5.70 -3.23
C ILE A 14 22.48 -6.88 -2.42
N ALA A 15 21.94 -7.07 -1.21
CA ALA A 15 22.28 -8.15 -0.29
C ALA A 15 22.12 -9.58 -0.87
N LEU A 16 21.30 -9.77 -1.93
CA LEU A 16 21.16 -11.06 -2.62
C LEU A 16 22.40 -11.44 -3.46
N SER A 17 23.23 -10.45 -3.81
CA SER A 17 24.40 -10.59 -4.70
C SER A 17 25.74 -10.64 -3.97
N ILE A 18 25.75 -10.56 -2.63
CA ILE A 18 26.99 -10.47 -1.83
C ILE A 18 27.55 -11.86 -1.49
N CYS A 19 26.92 -12.57 -0.55
CA CYS A 19 27.33 -13.89 -0.09
C CYS A 19 26.09 -14.73 0.27
N ILE A 20 26.30 -16.02 0.58
CA ILE A 20 25.20 -16.95 0.88
C ILE A 20 24.48 -16.58 2.18
N GLU A 21 25.20 -16.14 3.21
CA GLU A 21 24.65 -15.72 4.49
C GLU A 21 23.76 -14.49 4.33
N SER A 22 24.24 -13.49 3.59
CA SER A 22 23.49 -12.27 3.27
C SER A 22 22.22 -12.59 2.48
N ARG A 23 22.32 -13.52 1.51
CA ARG A 23 21.16 -13.98 0.73
C ARG A 23 20.12 -14.68 1.62
N ILE A 24 20.55 -15.63 2.45
CA ILE A 24 19.67 -16.35 3.38
C ILE A 24 19.00 -15.36 4.33
N HIS A 25 19.75 -14.40 4.86
CA HIS A 25 19.21 -13.38 5.75
C HIS A 25 18.16 -12.51 5.05
N THR A 26 18.45 -12.04 3.83
CA THR A 26 17.54 -11.20 3.05
C THR A 26 16.24 -11.94 2.71
N LEU A 27 16.33 -13.19 2.26
CA LEU A 27 15.17 -14.00 1.89
C LEU A 27 14.27 -14.41 3.07
N ARG A 28 14.71 -14.19 4.32
CA ARG A 28 13.84 -14.34 5.51
C ARG A 28 12.86 -13.19 5.68
N SER A 29 13.14 -12.03 5.10
CA SER A 29 12.33 -10.81 5.29
C SER A 29 11.77 -10.24 3.99
N PHE A 30 12.32 -10.62 2.84
CA PHE A 30 11.86 -10.18 1.53
C PHE A 30 11.13 -11.29 0.80
N TYR A 31 10.03 -10.93 0.13
CA TYR A 31 9.20 -11.78 -0.70
C TYR A 31 9.30 -11.32 -2.14
N LEU A 32 9.53 -12.25 -3.05
CA LEU A 32 9.53 -11.95 -4.47
C LEU A 32 8.07 -11.91 -4.97
N LEU A 33 7.62 -10.72 -5.40
CA LEU A 33 6.37 -10.56 -6.14
C LEU A 33 6.66 -10.75 -7.62
N ARG A 34 6.14 -11.82 -8.19
CA ARG A 34 6.32 -12.18 -9.60
C ARG A 34 5.17 -11.63 -10.43
N HIS A 35 5.49 -10.86 -11.46
CA HIS A 35 4.52 -10.45 -12.44
C HIS A 35 4.27 -11.59 -13.45
N HIS A 36 3.02 -12.03 -13.60
CA HIS A 36 2.70 -13.26 -14.35
C HIS A 36 3.09 -13.23 -15.84
N LYS A 37 3.08 -12.06 -16.49
CA LYS A 37 3.39 -11.90 -17.93
C LYS A 37 4.75 -11.29 -18.24
N GLN A 38 5.35 -10.59 -17.30
CA GLN A 38 6.46 -9.66 -17.58
C GLN A 38 7.50 -9.81 -16.47
N PRO A 39 8.42 -10.79 -16.54
CA PRO A 39 9.35 -11.08 -15.46
C PRO A 39 10.17 -9.87 -15.01
N SER A 40 10.47 -8.94 -15.93
CA SER A 40 11.17 -7.69 -15.61
C SER A 40 10.42 -6.78 -14.64
N TRP A 41 9.10 -6.90 -14.51
CA TRP A 41 8.32 -6.15 -13.52
C TRP A 41 8.24 -6.83 -12.16
N SER A 42 8.87 -7.99 -11.99
CA SER A 42 8.95 -8.65 -10.69
C SER A 42 9.92 -7.91 -9.77
N PHE A 43 9.61 -7.87 -8.48
CA PHE A 43 10.44 -7.20 -7.49
C PHE A 43 10.34 -7.85 -6.12
N TYR A 44 11.35 -7.63 -5.28
CA TYR A 44 11.31 -8.04 -3.88
C TYR A 44 10.65 -6.96 -3.02
N LEU A 45 9.74 -7.39 -2.15
CA LEU A 45 9.06 -6.57 -1.16
C LEU A 45 9.44 -7.07 0.24
N ASN A 46 9.75 -6.17 1.17
CA ASN A 46 9.80 -6.44 2.59
C ASN A 46 8.47 -5.99 3.24
N PRO A 47 7.56 -6.92 3.59
CA PRO A 47 6.25 -6.60 4.16
C PRO A 47 6.27 -5.71 5.40
N SER A 48 7.35 -5.78 6.19
CA SER A 48 7.47 -5.03 7.43
C SER A 48 7.96 -3.60 7.22
N ARG A 49 8.71 -3.35 6.14
CA ARG A 49 9.42 -2.09 5.91
C ARG A 49 8.92 -1.33 4.70
N ASP A 50 8.64 -2.03 3.61
CA ASP A 50 8.26 -1.40 2.36
C ASP A 50 6.80 -0.96 2.46
N VAL A 51 6.57 0.30 2.09
CA VAL A 51 5.25 0.91 2.09
C VAL A 51 4.97 1.37 0.67
N PRO A 52 4.15 0.63 -0.08
CA PRO A 52 3.82 1.02 -1.43
C PRO A 52 2.95 2.28 -1.43
N TRP A 53 3.36 3.27 -2.22
CA TRP A 53 2.56 4.47 -2.46
C TRP A 53 1.75 4.28 -3.74
N THR A 54 0.45 4.44 -3.64
CA THR A 54 -0.48 4.50 -4.78
C THR A 54 -0.79 5.95 -5.14
N SER A 55 -0.60 6.32 -6.40
CA SER A 55 -1.06 7.60 -6.94
C SER A 55 -2.59 7.69 -6.86
N ASN A 56 -3.15 8.90 -6.92
CA ASN A 56 -4.61 9.10 -6.89
C ASN A 56 -5.31 8.32 -8.02
N ASP A 57 -4.75 8.35 -9.23
CA ASP A 57 -5.23 7.65 -10.42
C ASP A 57 -5.25 6.11 -10.28
N PHE A 58 -4.62 5.56 -9.23
CA PHE A 58 -4.57 4.12 -9.00
C PHE A 58 -5.92 3.54 -8.57
N TRP A 59 -6.77 4.37 -7.95
CA TRP A 59 -8.04 3.96 -7.35
C TRP A 59 -9.26 4.26 -8.20
N GLU A 60 -9.09 4.94 -9.33
CA GLU A 60 -10.17 5.24 -10.25
C GLU A 60 -10.77 3.95 -10.83
N PHE A 61 -12.04 3.67 -10.51
CA PHE A 61 -12.84 2.64 -11.15
C PHE A 61 -13.54 3.21 -12.40
N ASN A 62 -12.79 3.76 -13.35
CA ASN A 62 -13.32 4.07 -14.67
C ASN A 62 -13.25 2.81 -15.54
N GLU A 63 -14.26 2.56 -16.39
CA GLU A 63 -14.29 1.45 -17.35
C GLU A 63 -13.02 1.35 -18.24
N ASN A 64 -12.29 2.45 -18.41
CA ASN A 64 -11.01 2.49 -19.13
C ASN A 64 -9.75 2.29 -18.26
N TYR A 65 -9.85 2.40 -16.93
CA TYR A 65 -8.73 2.36 -15.98
C TYR A 65 -8.96 1.31 -14.89
N MET A 66 -8.95 0.03 -15.28
CA MET A 66 -8.96 -1.11 -14.34
C MET A 66 -7.63 -1.25 -13.56
N ASN A 67 -7.13 -0.20 -12.91
CA ASN A 67 -5.73 -0.16 -12.43
C ASN A 67 -5.48 -1.15 -11.28
N ILE A 68 -6.36 -1.19 -10.28
CA ILE A 68 -6.25 -2.17 -9.20
C ILE A 68 -6.53 -3.60 -9.66
N THR A 69 -7.54 -3.80 -10.52
CA THR A 69 -7.85 -5.14 -11.04
C THR A 69 -6.73 -5.66 -11.92
N ASN A 70 -6.11 -4.80 -12.72
CA ASN A 70 -4.91 -5.14 -13.48
C ASN A 70 -3.75 -5.49 -12.54
N LEU A 71 -3.58 -4.78 -11.42
CA LEU A 71 -2.59 -5.15 -10.42
C LEU A 71 -2.84 -6.55 -9.87
N TRP A 72 -4.09 -6.86 -9.53
CA TRP A 72 -4.47 -8.19 -9.06
C TRP A 72 -4.28 -9.26 -10.14
N LEU A 73 -4.62 -9.00 -11.40
CA LEU A 73 -4.33 -9.91 -12.51
C LEU A 73 -2.80 -10.10 -12.69
N SER A 74 -2.03 -9.06 -12.43
CA SER A 74 -0.58 -9.02 -12.57
C SER A 74 0.16 -9.88 -11.55
N TYR A 75 -0.20 -9.75 -10.27
CA TYR A 75 0.53 -10.33 -9.14
C TYR A 75 -0.30 -11.37 -8.35
N GLY A 76 -1.62 -11.33 -8.49
CA GLY A 76 -2.56 -12.27 -7.85
C GLY A 76 -2.48 -12.24 -6.34
N ARG A 77 -2.59 -13.42 -5.74
CA ARG A 77 -2.53 -13.62 -4.28
C ARG A 77 -1.21 -13.18 -3.64
N GLN A 78 -0.16 -12.93 -4.42
CA GLN A 78 1.12 -12.42 -3.89
C GLN A 78 0.97 -11.02 -3.27
N LEU A 79 -0.05 -10.26 -3.69
CA LEU A 79 -0.39 -8.97 -3.09
C LEU A 79 -0.78 -9.08 -1.61
N ALA A 80 -1.18 -10.27 -1.14
CA ALA A 80 -1.44 -10.54 0.28
C ALA A 80 -0.21 -10.40 1.20
N GLN A 81 0.99 -10.31 0.62
CA GLN A 81 2.21 -10.01 1.37
C GLN A 81 2.32 -8.52 1.72
N MET A 82 1.51 -7.64 1.12
CA MET A 82 1.53 -6.22 1.44
C MET A 82 0.77 -5.97 2.74
N LYS A 83 1.47 -5.44 3.73
CA LYS A 83 0.90 -5.17 5.05
C LYS A 83 0.57 -3.70 5.26
N LYS A 84 1.19 -2.83 4.49
CA LYS A 84 1.06 -1.38 4.62
C LYS A 84 0.75 -0.78 3.26
N LEU A 85 0.04 0.33 3.26
CA LEU A 85 -0.31 1.08 2.05
C LEU A 85 -0.34 2.57 2.37
N VAL A 86 0.18 3.41 1.47
CA VAL A 86 0.07 4.87 1.59
C VAL A 86 -0.85 5.41 0.51
N LEU A 87 -1.84 6.19 0.94
CA LEU A 87 -2.84 6.85 0.12
C LEU A 87 -2.72 8.37 0.27
N GLY A 88 -2.98 9.11 -0.80
CA GLY A 88 -3.28 10.54 -0.70
C GLY A 88 -4.63 10.75 -0.01
N MET A 89 -4.84 11.93 0.59
CA MET A 89 -6.13 12.29 1.17
C MET A 89 -7.24 12.25 0.12
N ASP A 90 -7.01 12.77 -1.08
CA ASP A 90 -7.99 12.76 -2.18
C ASP A 90 -8.37 11.34 -2.59
N ALA A 91 -7.38 10.45 -2.72
CA ALA A 91 -7.63 9.04 -3.00
C ALA A 91 -8.52 8.38 -1.93
N TRP A 92 -8.31 8.68 -0.64
CA TRP A 92 -9.19 8.17 0.42
C TRP A 92 -10.62 8.69 0.28
N HIS A 93 -10.79 9.95 -0.11
CA HIS A 93 -12.11 10.55 -0.33
C HIS A 93 -12.88 9.90 -1.48
N GLU A 94 -12.18 9.53 -2.55
CA GLU A 94 -12.75 8.90 -3.74
C GLU A 94 -13.00 7.39 -3.59
N LEU A 95 -12.45 6.77 -2.54
CA LEU A 95 -12.63 5.35 -2.26
C LEU A 95 -14.02 5.07 -1.66
N GLU A 96 -15.01 4.99 -2.55
CA GLU A 96 -16.38 4.59 -2.19
C GLU A 96 -16.47 3.11 -1.78
N ASN A 97 -15.58 2.26 -2.30
CA ASN A 97 -15.61 0.82 -2.08
C ASN A 97 -14.34 0.28 -1.41
N LEU A 98 -14.40 0.12 -0.08
CA LEU A 98 -13.33 -0.46 0.74
C LEU A 98 -13.01 -1.93 0.40
N GLU A 99 -13.90 -2.64 -0.30
CA GLU A 99 -13.67 -4.04 -0.72
C GLU A 99 -12.44 -4.18 -1.63
N VAL A 100 -12.01 -3.08 -2.27
CA VAL A 100 -10.77 -3.04 -3.03
C VAL A 100 -9.55 -3.48 -2.21
N PHE A 101 -9.52 -3.19 -0.91
CA PHE A 101 -8.43 -3.58 -0.02
C PHE A 101 -8.36 -5.09 0.20
N ARG A 102 -9.45 -5.84 -0.02
CA ARG A 102 -9.43 -7.30 0.06
C ARG A 102 -8.59 -7.94 -1.04
N LEU A 103 -8.34 -7.24 -2.15
CA LEU A 103 -7.43 -7.71 -3.20
C LEU A 103 -5.99 -7.86 -2.69
N PHE A 104 -5.64 -7.13 -1.64
CA PHE A 104 -4.38 -7.25 -0.90
C PHE A 104 -4.45 -8.22 0.28
N GLY A 105 -5.49 -9.07 0.37
CA GLY A 105 -5.61 -10.06 1.44
C GLY A 105 -5.79 -9.50 2.85
N GLY A 106 -6.17 -8.22 2.97
CA GLY A 106 -6.31 -7.49 4.24
C GLY A 106 -5.03 -6.71 4.59
N ILE A 107 -5.10 -5.39 4.51
CA ILE A 107 -3.98 -4.48 4.79
C ILE A 107 -3.90 -4.26 6.30
N GLU A 108 -2.77 -4.49 6.96
CA GLU A 108 -2.67 -4.24 8.41
C GLU A 108 -2.73 -2.74 8.75
N ILE A 109 -2.13 -1.89 7.91
CA ILE A 109 -2.04 -0.44 8.13
C ILE A 109 -2.28 0.32 6.84
N ILE A 110 -3.31 1.16 6.81
CA ILE A 110 -3.49 2.18 5.76
C ILE A 110 -2.98 3.51 6.31
N GLN A 111 -2.04 4.13 5.62
CA GLN A 111 -1.53 5.46 5.95
C GLN A 111 -2.11 6.48 4.97
N ILE A 112 -2.79 7.50 5.49
CA ILE A 112 -3.33 8.60 4.70
C ILE A 112 -2.41 9.80 4.87
N LEU A 113 -1.81 10.22 3.75
CA LEU A 113 -0.91 11.35 3.70
C LEU A 113 -1.71 12.66 3.81
N LEU A 114 -1.45 13.40 4.88
CA LEU A 114 -2.07 14.69 5.16
C LEU A 114 -1.34 15.84 4.46
N CYS A 115 -2.06 16.93 4.22
CA CYS A 115 -1.43 18.22 3.99
C CYS A 115 -0.79 18.73 5.29
N ASP A 116 0.44 19.22 5.22
CA ASP A 116 1.20 19.68 6.41
C ASP A 116 0.51 20.83 7.16
N SER A 117 -0.38 21.56 6.48
CA SER A 117 -1.13 22.68 7.04
C SER A 117 -2.37 22.29 7.85
N LEU A 118 -2.74 21.00 7.91
CA LEU A 118 -3.93 20.57 8.65
C LEU A 118 -3.77 20.87 10.15
N ALA A 119 -4.74 21.58 10.71
CA ALA A 119 -4.83 21.87 12.12
C ALA A 119 -5.21 20.60 12.92
N PRO A 120 -4.83 20.50 14.21
CA PRO A 120 -5.17 19.34 15.03
C PRO A 120 -6.68 19.03 15.12
N ALA A 121 -7.54 20.06 15.08
CA ALA A 121 -8.98 19.89 15.09
C ALA A 121 -9.51 19.20 13.81
N GLU A 122 -8.95 19.55 12.64
CA GLU A 122 -9.30 18.94 11.35
C GLU A 122 -8.84 17.48 11.28
N VAL A 123 -7.67 17.17 11.88
CA VAL A 123 -7.19 15.78 12.01
C VAL A 123 -8.18 14.95 12.85
N LEU A 124 -8.69 15.51 13.94
CA LEU A 124 -9.65 14.82 14.80
C LEU A 124 -10.98 14.57 14.08
N GLU A 125 -11.50 15.57 13.35
CA GLU A 125 -12.71 15.43 12.53
C GLU A 125 -12.54 14.34 11.47
N LEU A 126 -11.38 14.29 10.82
CA LEU A 126 -11.05 13.26 9.85
C LEU A 126 -11.02 11.87 10.48
N GLN A 127 -10.46 11.71 11.69
CA GLN A 127 -10.48 10.42 12.41
C GLN A 127 -11.92 9.95 12.66
N GLU A 128 -12.81 10.83 13.10
CA GLU A 128 -14.22 10.48 13.34
C GLU A 128 -14.94 10.11 12.04
N ARG A 129 -14.66 10.83 10.94
CA ARG A 129 -15.21 10.48 9.62
C ARG A 129 -14.74 9.11 9.13
N ILE A 130 -13.46 8.79 9.31
CA ILE A 130 -12.89 7.48 8.96
C ILE A 130 -13.52 6.37 9.79
N LYS A 131 -13.64 6.55 11.11
CA LYS A 131 -14.34 5.60 11.99
C LYS A 131 -15.75 5.33 11.51
N PHE A 132 -16.47 6.39 11.15
CA PHE A 132 -17.83 6.29 10.63
C PHE A 132 -17.89 5.52 9.30
N GLN A 133 -16.98 5.80 8.37
CA GLN A 133 -16.89 5.09 7.08
C GLN A 133 -16.56 3.60 7.27
N LEU A 134 -15.61 3.28 8.14
CA LEU A 134 -15.23 1.90 8.45
C LEU A 134 -16.32 1.16 9.21
N ARG A 135 -17.24 1.84 9.93
CA ARG A 135 -18.28 1.21 10.76
C ARG A 135 -17.75 0.16 11.74
N ASN A 136 -16.50 0.32 12.21
CA ASN A 136 -15.75 -0.69 12.98
C ASN A 136 -15.56 -2.04 12.26
N ASP A 137 -15.54 -2.02 10.94
CA ASP A 137 -15.25 -3.19 10.09
C ASP A 137 -13.73 -3.33 9.90
N ASP A 138 -13.14 -4.20 10.70
CA ASP A 138 -11.71 -4.51 10.70
C ASP A 138 -11.29 -5.47 9.57
N ARG A 139 -12.23 -5.91 8.72
CA ARG A 139 -11.95 -6.85 7.62
C ARG A 139 -11.08 -6.25 6.52
N PHE A 140 -11.08 -4.93 6.37
CA PHE A 140 -10.31 -4.23 5.34
C PHE A 140 -8.91 -3.86 5.83
N CYS A 141 -8.85 -3.32 7.04
CA CYS A 141 -7.60 -3.03 7.70
C CYS A 141 -7.70 -3.04 9.24
N SER A 142 -6.58 -3.34 9.89
CA SER A 142 -6.50 -3.34 11.36
C SER A 142 -6.33 -1.96 11.98
N ARG A 143 -5.90 -0.97 11.19
CA ARG A 143 -5.80 0.44 11.59
C ARG A 143 -5.57 1.36 10.40
N VAL A 144 -5.99 2.60 10.57
CA VAL A 144 -5.70 3.72 9.67
C VAL A 144 -4.88 4.77 10.42
N GLN A 145 -3.78 5.20 9.83
CA GLN A 145 -2.90 6.24 10.38
C GLN A 145 -2.96 7.48 9.50
N LEU A 146 -3.15 8.63 10.12
CA LEU A 146 -3.04 9.93 9.47
C LEU A 146 -1.60 10.41 9.66
N VAL A 147 -0.86 10.59 8.56
CA VAL A 147 0.58 10.90 8.60
C VAL A 147 0.90 12.19 7.84
N ASP A 148 1.87 12.96 8.32
CA ASP A 148 2.41 14.11 7.57
C ASP A 148 3.41 13.68 6.48
N ARG A 149 3.99 14.64 5.73
CA ARG A 149 4.99 14.34 4.70
C ARG A 149 6.28 13.72 5.21
N ALA A 150 6.56 13.82 6.51
CA ALA A 150 7.67 13.13 7.15
C ALA A 150 7.28 11.74 7.67
N TYR A 151 6.09 11.25 7.31
CA TYR A 151 5.49 10.00 7.79
C TYR A 151 5.31 9.94 9.31
N LYS A 152 5.25 11.10 9.98
CA LYS A 152 4.97 11.16 11.41
C LYS A 152 3.46 11.04 11.62
N VAL A 153 3.06 10.14 12.52
CA VAL A 153 1.66 9.92 12.86
C VAL A 153 1.09 11.14 13.59
N ARG A 154 0.05 11.73 13.01
CA ARG A 154 -0.72 12.86 13.54
C ARG A 154 -2.05 12.41 14.15
N GLY A 155 -2.57 11.26 13.73
CA GLY A 155 -3.78 10.63 14.26
C GLY A 155 -3.83 9.14 13.91
N GLU A 156 -4.60 8.35 14.67
CA GLU A 156 -4.78 6.92 14.44
C GLU A 156 -6.24 6.50 14.70
N VAL A 157 -6.74 5.63 13.84
CA VAL A 157 -8.03 4.95 13.98
C VAL A 157 -7.74 3.45 14.01
N LYS A 158 -8.28 2.75 15.00
CA LYS A 158 -8.23 1.29 15.09
C LYS A 158 -9.55 0.71 14.66
#